data_AF-A0A7L7TB66-F1
#
_entry.id   AF-A0A7L7TB66-F1
#
_cell.length_a   1.000
_cell.length_b   1.000
_cell.length_c   1.000
_cell.angle_alpha   90.00
_cell.angle_beta   90.00
_cell.angle_gamma   90.00
#
_symmetry.space_group_name_H-M   'P 1'
#
loop_
_entity.id
_entity.type
_entity.pdbx_description
1 polymer ?
#
loop_
_entity_poly.entity_id
_entity_poly.type
_entity_poly.pdbx_seq_one_letter_code
_entity_poly.pdbx_strand_id
1 'polypeptide(L)'
;GLTWQPVIRDCLPTNVECNRYHLQRVLVSDTFNKWTRIILPLPPYTRSEATRFRWHQMAPFDKQQTWAIDNVYIGDGCIDMCSGHGRCTEGNCVCDDYWSGLYCDEPDVSLPTQLKDNFNRAPSSQNWLTVNGGKLSTVCGAVASGMVLHFSGGCSRLLVTVDLNLTKAEFIQFYFMYGCLISPNHRNQGVLLEYSTNGGITWTLLMEIFYDQFSKPGFVNILLPPDAKRVGTRFRWWQPKHEGLDQSDWAIDNVLISGSADQRTVMLDTFSSAPLPQHERTPADAGPTGRIAFDMFVDDRTTVNELW
;
A
#
# COMPACT_ATOMS: atom_id res chain seq x y z
N GLY A 1 -12.38 33.76 21.02
CA GLY A 1 -11.93 32.39 21.37
C GLY A 1 -12.18 32.09 22.83
N LEU A 2 -13.44 32.17 23.26
CA LEU A 2 -13.89 31.78 24.61
C LEU A 2 -13.87 30.26 24.77
N THR A 3 -14.15 29.54 23.68
CA THR A 3 -14.05 28.09 23.55
C THR A 3 -13.17 27.76 22.34
N TRP A 4 -12.51 26.61 22.40
CA TRP A 4 -11.68 26.08 21.31
C TRP A 4 -12.10 24.65 21.01
N GLN A 5 -12.23 24.32 19.73
CA GLN A 5 -12.54 22.98 19.27
C GLN A 5 -11.46 22.50 18.30
N PRO A 6 -11.18 21.18 18.23
CA PRO A 6 -10.32 20.64 17.20
C PRO A 6 -10.87 20.93 15.80
N VAL A 7 -9.98 21.34 14.88
CA VAL A 7 -10.36 21.58 13.47
C VAL A 7 -10.79 20.28 12.80
N ILE A 8 -10.14 19.17 13.13
CA ILE A 8 -10.45 17.82 12.64
C ILE A 8 -10.73 16.93 13.86
N ARG A 9 -11.74 16.08 13.76
CA ARG A 9 -12.09 15.08 14.78
C ARG A 9 -11.73 13.68 14.28
N ASP A 10 -11.52 12.73 15.19
CA ASP A 10 -11.32 11.33 14.81
C ASP A 10 -12.54 10.85 14.00
N CYS A 11 -12.28 10.32 12.81
CA CYS A 11 -13.24 9.58 12.00
C CYS A 11 -12.62 8.24 11.67
N LEU A 12 -13.16 7.16 12.23
CA LEU A 12 -12.57 5.82 12.24
C LEU A 12 -13.57 4.79 11.68
N PRO A 13 -13.10 3.60 11.24
CA PRO A 13 -13.96 2.56 10.67
C PRO A 13 -15.14 2.11 11.54
N THR A 14 -15.03 2.20 12.87
CA THR A 14 -16.16 1.89 13.77
C THR A 14 -17.29 2.91 13.72
N ASN A 15 -17.04 4.13 13.25
CA ASN A 15 -18.07 5.15 13.10
C ASN A 15 -18.67 5.07 11.69
N VAL A 16 -19.92 4.60 11.62
CA VAL A 16 -20.65 4.40 10.36
C VAL A 16 -21.00 5.70 9.63
N GLU A 17 -20.96 6.85 10.32
CA GLU A 17 -21.23 8.16 9.72
C GLU A 17 -19.99 8.79 9.04
N CYS A 18 -18.83 8.14 9.17
CA CYS A 18 -17.59 8.61 8.58
C CYS A 18 -17.51 8.28 7.09
N ASN A 19 -17.53 9.31 6.25
CA ASN A 19 -17.29 9.18 4.81
C ASN A 19 -15.79 9.12 4.46
N ARG A 20 -14.92 9.61 5.34
CA ARG A 20 -13.45 9.62 5.17
C ARG A 20 -12.80 9.38 6.52
N TYR A 21 -11.68 8.65 6.52
CA TYR A 21 -10.97 8.33 7.75
C TYR A 21 -9.77 9.24 7.97
N HIS A 22 -9.67 9.75 9.20
CA HIS A 22 -8.58 10.62 9.63
C HIS A 22 -8.54 10.70 11.14
N LEU A 23 -7.35 11.01 11.67
CA LEU A 23 -7.16 11.27 13.09
C LEU A 23 -7.21 12.78 13.36
N GLN A 24 -7.66 13.15 14.55
CA GLN A 24 -7.53 14.50 15.10
C GLN A 24 -6.05 14.88 15.29
N ARG A 25 -5.21 13.91 15.66
CA ARG A 25 -3.76 14.08 15.83
C ARG A 25 -3.04 14.08 14.48
N VAL A 26 -3.18 15.17 13.72
CA VAL A 26 -2.60 15.27 12.37
C VAL A 26 -1.12 15.65 12.40
N LEU A 27 -0.74 16.59 13.29
CA LEU A 27 0.62 17.15 13.37
C LEU A 27 1.49 16.30 14.32
N VAL A 28 1.89 15.11 13.88
CA VAL A 28 2.71 14.17 14.64
C VAL A 28 4.21 14.32 14.34
N SER A 29 5.05 14.20 15.36
CA SER A 29 6.47 14.57 15.28
C SER A 29 7.32 13.68 14.38
N ASP A 30 6.96 12.41 14.24
CA ASP A 30 7.70 11.47 13.40
C ASP A 30 7.47 11.70 11.90
N THR A 31 6.23 12.04 11.54
CA THR A 31 5.83 12.37 10.16
C THR A 31 6.25 13.77 9.76
N PHE A 32 6.19 14.73 10.69
CA PHE A 32 6.57 16.12 10.50
C PHE A 32 7.92 16.44 11.17
N ASN A 33 8.88 15.50 11.08
CA ASN A 33 10.21 15.66 11.66
C ASN A 33 11.08 16.71 10.93
N LYS A 34 10.68 17.06 9.71
CA LYS A 34 11.22 18.10 8.85
C LYS A 34 10.05 18.93 8.31
N TRP A 35 10.37 20.02 7.61
CA TRP A 35 9.38 20.83 6.93
C TRP A 35 8.54 19.98 5.97
N THR A 36 7.26 19.86 6.29
CA THR A 36 6.27 19.14 5.49
C THR A 36 5.03 20.01 5.39
N ARG A 37 4.54 20.23 4.16
CA ARG A 37 3.31 20.99 3.93
C ARG A 37 2.10 20.14 4.29
N ILE A 38 1.13 20.78 4.95
CA ILE A 38 -0.19 20.21 5.19
C ILE A 38 -1.26 21.13 4.61
N ILE A 39 -2.23 20.54 3.91
CA ILE A 39 -3.36 21.24 3.32
C ILE A 39 -4.62 20.56 3.85
N LEU A 40 -5.50 21.33 4.48
CA LEU A 40 -6.73 20.82 5.07
C LEU A 40 -7.93 21.59 4.50
N PRO A 41 -8.89 20.92 3.84
CA PRO A 41 -10.14 21.56 3.51
C PRO A 41 -10.89 21.87 4.81
N LEU A 42 -11.29 23.13 4.98
CA LEU A 42 -11.97 23.58 6.20
C LEU A 42 -13.36 22.92 6.32
N PRO A 43 -13.62 22.18 7.41
CA PRO A 43 -14.92 21.55 7.62
C PRO A 43 -16.07 22.57 7.71
N PRO A 44 -17.30 22.18 7.36
CA PRO A 44 -18.44 23.11 7.37
C PRO A 44 -18.67 23.81 8.71
N TYR A 45 -18.43 23.11 9.83
CA TYR A 45 -18.60 23.65 11.19
C TYR A 45 -17.57 24.72 11.59
N THR A 46 -16.52 24.95 10.79
CA THR A 46 -15.58 26.05 11.02
C THR A 46 -15.97 27.32 10.26
N ARG A 47 -17.06 27.32 9.48
CA ARG A 47 -17.46 28.47 8.65
C ARG A 47 -18.23 29.48 9.48
N SER A 48 -17.72 30.70 9.57
CA SER A 48 -18.41 31.86 10.14
C SER A 48 -17.70 33.14 9.67
N GLU A 49 -18.36 34.30 9.85
CA GLU A 49 -17.76 35.62 9.57
C GLU A 49 -16.49 35.92 10.39
N ALA A 50 -16.27 35.22 11.52
CA ALA A 50 -15.21 35.55 12.46
C ALA A 50 -14.53 34.31 13.08
N THR A 51 -14.23 33.30 12.25
CA THR A 51 -13.47 32.11 12.68
C THR A 51 -12.00 32.45 12.91
N ARG A 52 -11.41 31.92 13.98
CA ARG A 52 -9.97 32.04 14.27
C ARG A 52 -9.35 30.68 14.58
N PHE A 53 -8.08 30.53 14.25
CA PHE A 53 -7.33 29.29 14.41
C PHE A 53 -6.21 29.43 15.45
N ARG A 54 -5.78 28.30 16.02
CA ARG A 54 -4.70 28.25 17.01
C ARG A 54 -3.96 26.91 16.88
N TRP A 55 -2.63 26.99 16.77
CA TRP A 55 -1.74 25.87 17.00
C TRP A 55 -1.41 25.82 18.49
N HIS A 56 -1.58 24.66 19.11
CA HIS A 56 -1.48 24.52 20.56
C HIS A 56 -0.84 23.20 20.93
N GLN A 57 0.31 23.27 21.62
CA GLN A 57 0.95 22.13 22.25
C GLN A 57 0.37 21.97 23.66
N MET A 58 -0.30 20.85 23.90
CA MET A 58 -0.92 20.56 25.20
C MET A 58 0.14 20.23 26.25
N ALA A 59 0.00 20.79 27.46
CA ALA A 59 0.81 20.43 28.61
C ALA A 59 0.37 19.08 29.23
N PRO A 60 1.28 18.29 29.82
CA PRO A 60 2.72 18.55 29.94
C PRO A 60 3.48 18.25 28.63
N PHE A 61 4.56 18.99 28.39
CA PHE A 61 5.51 18.73 27.29
C PHE A 61 6.94 19.02 27.75
N ASP A 62 7.89 18.31 27.15
CA ASP A 62 9.31 18.48 27.43
C ASP A 62 9.90 19.64 26.63
N LYS A 63 10.93 20.30 27.18
CA LYS A 63 11.64 21.40 26.49
C LYS A 63 12.21 20.99 25.12
N GLN A 64 12.49 19.70 24.93
CA GLN A 64 13.03 19.15 23.69
C GLN A 64 11.94 18.92 22.62
N GLN A 65 10.65 18.92 22.98
CA GLN A 65 9.54 18.74 22.05
C GLN A 65 9.20 20.06 21.34
N THR A 66 10.13 20.53 20.51
CA THR A 66 10.00 21.79 19.76
C THR A 66 9.20 21.62 18.47
N TRP A 67 8.55 22.69 17.99
CA TRP A 67 7.85 22.74 16.71
C TRP A 67 7.93 24.15 16.13
N ALA A 68 7.75 24.25 14.80
CA ALA A 68 7.69 25.52 14.08
C ALA A 68 6.60 25.47 13.01
N ILE A 69 6.11 26.64 12.60
CA ILE A 69 5.16 26.81 11.50
C ILE A 69 5.66 27.92 10.58
N ASP A 70 5.42 27.79 9.29
CA ASP A 70 5.78 28.78 8.29
C ASP A 70 4.81 28.69 7.09
N ASN A 71 4.78 29.73 6.25
CA ASN A 71 3.97 29.80 5.02
C ASN A 71 2.47 29.52 5.25
N VAL A 72 1.91 30.09 6.32
CA VAL A 72 0.50 29.89 6.69
C VAL A 72 -0.41 30.61 5.68
N TYR A 73 -1.28 29.84 5.04
CA TYR A 73 -2.38 30.35 4.21
C TYR A 73 -3.71 29.80 4.71
N ILE A 74 -4.69 30.69 4.94
CA ILE A 74 -6.07 30.33 5.29
C ILE A 74 -6.98 31.21 4.46
N GLY A 75 -7.67 30.62 3.49
CA GLY A 75 -8.52 31.34 2.55
C GLY A 75 -9.14 30.40 1.52
N ASP A 76 -9.80 31.00 0.55
CA ASP A 76 -10.59 30.36 -0.52
C ASP A 76 -10.07 30.71 -1.93
N GLY A 77 -8.90 31.34 -2.02
CA GLY A 77 -8.44 32.00 -3.25
C GLY A 77 -7.92 31.08 -4.36
N CYS A 78 -7.42 29.88 -4.03
CA CYS A 78 -6.87 28.96 -5.05
C CYS A 78 -7.80 27.78 -5.33
N ILE A 79 -8.04 27.54 -6.62
CA ILE A 79 -8.79 26.39 -7.12
C ILE A 79 -8.06 25.09 -6.78
N ASP A 80 -8.83 24.06 -6.42
CA ASP A 80 -8.37 22.71 -6.07
C ASP A 80 -7.23 22.65 -5.04
N MET A 81 -7.03 23.73 -4.27
CA MET A 81 -5.93 23.88 -3.32
C MET A 81 -4.56 23.58 -3.97
N CYS A 82 -4.37 24.07 -5.21
CA CYS A 82 -3.17 23.86 -6.01
C CYS A 82 -2.84 22.38 -6.23
N SER A 83 -3.88 21.55 -6.35
CA SER A 83 -3.83 20.10 -6.62
C SER A 83 -2.98 19.29 -5.62
N GLY A 84 -2.57 19.89 -4.51
CA GLY A 84 -1.64 19.31 -3.54
C GLY A 84 -0.16 19.47 -3.90
N HIS A 85 0.16 19.98 -5.09
CA HIS A 85 1.53 20.13 -5.61
C HIS A 85 1.96 21.59 -5.74
N GLY A 86 1.42 22.46 -4.88
CA GLY A 86 1.81 23.85 -4.81
C GLY A 86 1.31 24.52 -3.55
N ARG A 87 1.68 25.80 -3.41
CA ARG A 87 1.24 26.69 -2.33
C ARG A 87 0.41 27.83 -2.90
N CYS A 88 -0.65 28.20 -2.19
CA CYS A 88 -1.48 29.34 -2.57
C CYS A 88 -0.87 30.65 -2.05
N THR A 89 -0.66 31.61 -2.93
CA THR A 89 -0.20 32.98 -2.60
C THR A 89 -0.98 33.99 -3.40
N GLU A 90 -1.66 34.90 -2.71
CA GLU A 90 -2.45 35.98 -3.33
C GLU A 90 -3.47 35.47 -4.37
N GLY A 91 -4.07 34.31 -4.12
CA GLY A 91 -5.05 33.68 -5.03
C GLY A 91 -4.43 32.93 -6.21
N ASN A 92 -3.09 32.85 -6.31
CA ASN A 92 -2.39 32.12 -7.36
C ASN A 92 -1.59 30.94 -6.79
N CYS A 93 -1.52 29.86 -7.55
CA CYS A 93 -0.73 28.69 -7.19
C CYS A 93 0.74 28.88 -7.58
N VAL A 94 1.64 28.69 -6.63
CA VAL A 94 3.08 28.55 -6.86
C VAL A 94 3.41 27.07 -6.73
N CYS A 95 3.72 26.44 -7.85
CA CYS A 95 3.93 24.99 -7.93
C CYS A 95 5.24 24.55 -7.27
N ASP A 96 5.23 23.32 -6.78
CA ASP A 96 6.41 22.63 -6.30
C ASP A 96 7.35 22.29 -7.47
N ASP A 97 8.59 21.95 -7.14
CA ASP A 97 9.52 21.42 -8.14
C ASP A 97 8.91 20.21 -8.87
N TYR A 98 9.11 20.17 -10.19
CA TYR A 98 8.60 19.13 -11.10
C TYR A 98 7.09 19.15 -11.34
N TRP A 99 6.39 20.18 -10.88
CA TRP A 99 4.98 20.41 -11.17
C TRP A 99 4.77 21.79 -11.78
N SER A 100 3.86 21.88 -12.73
CA SER A 100 3.50 23.09 -13.45
C SER A 100 2.00 23.11 -13.78
N GLY A 101 1.60 24.06 -14.64
CA GLY A 101 0.20 24.36 -14.90
C GLY A 101 -0.36 25.43 -13.96
N LEU A 102 -1.56 25.94 -14.29
CA LEU A 102 -2.21 27.01 -13.52
C LEU A 102 -2.60 26.56 -12.10
N TYR A 103 -2.87 25.27 -11.92
CA TYR A 103 -3.31 24.66 -10.67
C TYR A 103 -2.34 23.61 -10.12
N CYS A 104 -1.13 23.54 -10.67
CA CYS A 104 -0.08 22.58 -10.27
C CYS A 104 -0.50 21.11 -10.44
N ASP A 105 -1.22 20.80 -11.51
CA ASP A 105 -1.73 19.46 -11.84
C ASP A 105 -0.96 18.79 -12.98
N GLU A 106 0.00 19.48 -13.59
CA GLU A 106 0.80 18.98 -14.71
C GLU A 106 2.21 18.59 -14.22
N PRO A 107 2.60 17.31 -14.26
CA PRO A 107 3.96 16.92 -13.90
C PRO A 107 4.94 17.23 -15.04
N ASP A 108 6.04 17.92 -14.74
CA ASP A 108 7.07 18.28 -15.74
C ASP A 108 7.83 17.05 -16.25
N VAL A 109 7.91 16.01 -15.42
CA VAL A 109 8.55 14.73 -15.72
C VAL A 109 7.51 13.62 -15.67
N SER A 110 7.58 12.68 -16.61
CA SER A 110 6.68 11.53 -16.63
C SER A 110 6.76 10.73 -15.33
N LEU A 111 5.63 10.65 -14.62
CA LEU A 111 5.50 9.86 -13.40
C LEU A 111 5.64 8.35 -13.70
N PRO A 112 6.16 7.54 -12.76
CA PRO A 112 6.24 6.09 -12.93
C PRO A 112 4.86 5.47 -13.18
N THR A 113 4.77 4.59 -14.17
CA THR A 113 3.52 3.87 -14.51
C THR A 113 3.36 2.55 -13.76
N GLN A 114 4.38 2.16 -12.98
CA GLN A 114 4.44 0.94 -12.21
C GLN A 114 5.22 1.20 -10.92
N LEU A 115 4.84 0.54 -9.84
CA LEU A 115 5.63 0.47 -8.62
C LEU A 115 5.84 -0.99 -8.26
N LYS A 116 7.09 -1.37 -7.97
CA LYS A 116 7.43 -2.70 -7.46
C LYS A 116 8.42 -2.57 -6.32
N ASP A 117 8.12 -3.24 -5.21
CA ASP A 117 9.05 -3.37 -4.10
C ASP A 117 8.90 -4.74 -3.42
N ASN A 118 10.02 -5.43 -3.25
CA ASN A 118 10.11 -6.71 -2.54
C ASN A 118 10.87 -6.60 -1.22
N PHE A 119 11.16 -5.36 -0.79
CA PHE A 119 11.78 -5.03 0.49
C PHE A 119 13.07 -5.79 0.83
N ASN A 120 13.79 -6.27 -0.19
CA ASN A 120 15.14 -6.82 -0.03
C ASN A 120 16.20 -5.73 0.22
N ARG A 121 15.83 -4.46 0.04
CA ARG A 121 16.66 -3.27 0.31
C ARG A 121 15.81 -2.21 0.98
N ALA A 122 16.47 -1.28 1.66
CA ALA A 122 15.79 -0.19 2.36
C ALA A 122 14.85 0.55 1.39
N PRO A 123 13.61 0.91 1.81
CA PRO A 123 12.66 1.62 0.98
C PRO A 123 13.27 2.85 0.29
N SER A 124 13.18 2.88 -1.04
CA SER A 124 13.73 3.96 -1.86
C SER A 124 12.77 5.13 -1.97
N SER A 125 13.30 6.36 -2.00
CA SER A 125 12.52 7.57 -2.28
C SER A 125 11.97 7.64 -3.71
N GLN A 126 12.40 6.75 -4.59
CA GLN A 126 11.80 6.58 -5.92
C GLN A 126 10.43 5.89 -5.88
N ASN A 127 10.18 5.08 -4.85
CA ASN A 127 8.93 4.34 -4.67
C ASN A 127 8.07 4.95 -3.56
N TRP A 128 8.70 5.42 -2.48
CA TRP A 128 8.01 5.75 -1.22
C TRP A 128 8.29 7.19 -0.81
N LEU A 129 7.22 7.98 -0.67
CA LEU A 129 7.26 9.34 -0.14
C LEU A 129 7.43 9.35 1.38
N THR A 130 6.80 8.40 2.08
CA THR A 130 6.84 8.32 3.54
C THR A 130 6.86 6.88 4.02
N VAL A 131 7.75 6.59 4.96
CA VAL A 131 7.82 5.31 5.68
C VAL A 131 8.02 5.60 7.16
N ASN A 132 6.94 5.54 7.94
CA ASN A 132 6.96 5.80 9.38
C ASN A 132 6.56 4.55 10.16
N GLY A 133 7.30 4.27 11.23
CA GLY A 133 7.05 3.12 12.11
C GLY A 133 7.34 1.74 11.49
N GLY A 134 7.80 1.70 10.24
CA GLY A 134 8.17 0.48 9.51
C GLY A 134 9.68 0.33 9.36
N LYS A 135 10.18 -0.91 9.44
CA LYS A 135 11.59 -1.26 9.19
C LYS A 135 11.69 -2.61 8.49
N LEU A 136 12.78 -2.84 7.77
CA LEU A 136 13.07 -4.17 7.23
C LEU A 136 13.32 -5.16 8.36
N SER A 137 12.71 -6.33 8.27
CA SER A 137 12.77 -7.33 9.31
C SER A 137 12.57 -8.74 8.75
N THR A 138 13.05 -9.74 9.49
CA THR A 138 12.76 -11.16 9.27
C THR A 138 11.89 -11.75 10.39
N VAL A 139 11.46 -10.93 11.37
CA VAL A 139 10.68 -11.36 12.55
C VAL A 139 9.37 -12.04 12.17
N CYS A 140 8.72 -11.60 11.10
CA CYS A 140 7.49 -12.20 10.58
C CYS A 140 7.69 -13.53 9.83
N GLY A 141 8.94 -13.99 9.70
CA GLY A 141 9.27 -15.05 8.75
C GLY A 141 9.05 -14.62 7.30
N ALA A 142 8.89 -15.59 6.40
CA ALA A 142 8.59 -15.32 5.00
C ALA A 142 7.11 -14.96 4.84
N VAL A 143 6.81 -13.69 4.61
CA VAL A 143 5.46 -13.22 4.25
C VAL A 143 5.20 -13.49 2.77
N ALA A 144 6.12 -13.07 1.89
CA ALA A 144 6.22 -13.62 0.54
C ALA A 144 7.58 -14.30 0.34
N SER A 145 8.68 -13.55 0.53
CA SER A 145 10.04 -14.12 0.45
C SER A 145 11.07 -13.17 1.05
N GLY A 146 12.00 -13.69 1.84
CA GLY A 146 13.13 -12.89 2.34
C GLY A 146 12.74 -11.91 3.45
N MET A 147 13.21 -10.66 3.35
CA MET A 147 12.90 -9.60 4.30
C MET A 147 11.56 -8.95 3.98
N VAL A 148 10.89 -8.42 5.00
CA VAL A 148 9.59 -7.76 4.87
C VAL A 148 9.66 -6.35 5.44
N LEU A 149 8.76 -5.47 4.99
CA LEU A 149 8.59 -4.18 5.67
C LEU A 149 7.62 -4.37 6.85
N HIS A 150 8.16 -4.35 8.06
CA HIS A 150 7.46 -4.64 9.32
C HIS A 150 7.18 -3.37 10.11
N PHE A 151 5.91 -3.11 10.41
CA PHE A 151 5.41 -1.97 11.15
C PHE A 151 5.11 -2.34 12.60
N SER A 152 6.07 -2.05 13.47
CA SER A 152 6.03 -2.27 14.92
C SER A 152 6.32 -1.00 15.74
N GLY A 153 6.58 0.14 15.08
CA GLY A 153 6.89 1.41 15.74
C GLY A 153 5.80 1.89 16.72
N GLY A 154 6.22 2.63 17.76
CA GLY A 154 5.34 3.12 18.82
C GLY A 154 4.65 4.47 18.57
N CYS A 155 4.92 5.12 17.43
CA CYS A 155 4.30 6.40 17.05
C CYS A 155 3.36 6.23 15.84
N SER A 156 3.64 6.82 14.69
CA SER A 156 2.84 6.63 13.47
C SER A 156 3.28 5.38 12.71
N ARG A 157 2.32 4.67 12.12
CA ARG A 157 2.55 3.57 11.18
C ARG A 157 1.91 3.93 9.85
N LEU A 158 2.74 4.39 8.92
CA LEU A 158 2.32 5.00 7.67
C LEU A 158 3.30 4.65 6.55
N LEU A 159 2.77 4.18 5.43
CA LEU A 159 3.49 3.92 4.19
C LEU A 159 2.79 4.68 3.07
N VAL A 160 3.50 5.54 2.34
CA VAL A 160 2.92 6.34 1.24
C VAL A 160 3.80 6.20 0.01
N THR A 161 3.18 5.89 -1.13
CA THR A 161 3.89 5.84 -2.42
C THR A 161 4.21 7.24 -2.93
N VAL A 162 5.13 7.34 -3.89
CA VAL A 162 5.18 8.51 -4.78
C VAL A 162 3.89 8.62 -5.61
N ASP A 163 3.74 9.75 -6.31
CA ASP A 163 2.70 9.90 -7.33
C ASP A 163 3.00 9.02 -8.55
N LEU A 164 1.98 8.31 -9.02
CA LEU A 164 2.08 7.38 -10.13
C LEU A 164 1.14 7.82 -11.26
N ASN A 165 1.51 7.44 -12.48
CA ASN A 165 0.60 7.50 -13.61
C ASN A 165 -0.15 6.17 -13.75
N LEU A 166 -1.37 6.12 -13.22
CA LEU A 166 -2.18 4.90 -13.16
C LEU A 166 -3.23 4.79 -14.27
N THR A 167 -3.18 5.68 -15.27
CA THR A 167 -4.13 5.69 -16.39
C THR A 167 -4.27 4.34 -17.11
N LYS A 168 -3.17 3.57 -17.17
CA LYS A 168 -3.13 2.23 -17.77
C LYS A 168 -2.96 1.10 -16.75
N ALA A 169 -2.92 1.43 -15.46
CA ALA A 169 -2.81 0.43 -14.41
C ALA A 169 -4.13 -0.33 -14.22
N GLU A 170 -4.05 -1.56 -13.74
CA GLU A 170 -5.20 -2.45 -13.60
C GLU A 170 -5.39 -2.91 -12.17
N PHE A 171 -4.30 -3.16 -11.46
CA PHE A 171 -4.35 -3.72 -10.13
C PHE A 171 -3.27 -3.17 -9.20
N ILE A 172 -3.55 -3.33 -7.92
CA ILE A 172 -2.59 -3.25 -6.82
C ILE A 172 -2.60 -4.58 -6.09
N GLN A 173 -1.41 -5.15 -5.88
CA GLN A 173 -1.26 -6.42 -5.18
C GLN A 173 -0.08 -6.38 -4.22
N PHE A 174 -0.18 -7.16 -3.15
CA PHE A 174 0.85 -7.29 -2.12
C PHE A 174 0.54 -8.50 -1.23
N TYR A 175 1.53 -8.93 -0.46
CA TYR A 175 1.32 -9.86 0.64
C TYR A 175 1.22 -9.07 1.95
N PHE A 176 0.38 -9.57 2.86
CA PHE A 176 0.09 -8.93 4.14
C PHE A 176 0.02 -9.95 5.27
N MET A 177 0.47 -9.56 6.46
CA MET A 177 0.35 -10.37 7.69
C MET A 177 0.17 -9.47 8.91
N TYR A 178 -0.70 -9.86 9.83
CA TYR A 178 -0.82 -9.27 11.16
C TYR A 178 -0.13 -10.13 12.22
N GLY A 179 0.29 -9.47 13.31
CA GLY A 179 0.64 -10.13 14.56
C GLY A 179 1.87 -11.01 14.46
N CYS A 180 2.95 -10.49 13.87
CA CYS A 180 4.24 -11.18 13.95
C CYS A 180 4.75 -11.23 15.39
N LEU A 181 4.42 -10.19 16.17
CA LEU A 181 4.67 -10.10 17.61
C LEU A 181 3.36 -10.23 18.40
N ILE A 182 2.43 -9.31 18.19
CA ILE A 182 1.15 -9.23 18.90
C ILE A 182 0.05 -8.81 17.92
N SER A 183 -0.93 -9.69 17.74
CA SER A 183 -2.06 -9.44 16.85
C SER A 183 -2.93 -8.27 17.30
N PRO A 184 -3.49 -7.50 16.36
CA PRO A 184 -4.53 -6.53 16.69
C PRO A 184 -5.77 -7.24 17.25
N ASN A 185 -6.49 -6.57 18.15
CA ASN A 185 -7.65 -7.09 18.86
C ASN A 185 -8.90 -6.22 18.73
N HIS A 186 -8.82 -5.14 17.95
CA HIS A 186 -9.91 -4.19 17.75
C HIS A 186 -9.96 -3.70 16.30
N ARG A 187 -11.17 -3.47 15.76
CA ARG A 187 -11.37 -3.04 14.36
C ARG A 187 -10.61 -1.77 13.99
N ASN A 188 -10.55 -0.77 14.88
CA ASN A 188 -9.78 0.46 14.67
C ASN A 188 -8.24 0.28 14.62
N GLN A 189 -7.74 -0.92 14.93
CA GLN A 189 -6.34 -1.28 14.74
C GLN A 189 -6.09 -1.92 13.36
N GLY A 190 -7.12 -2.13 12.56
CA GLY A 190 -6.99 -2.55 11.17
C GLY A 190 -6.32 -1.48 10.31
N VAL A 191 -5.44 -1.92 9.42
CA VAL A 191 -4.77 -1.11 8.41
C VAL A 191 -5.75 -0.75 7.31
N LEU A 192 -5.69 0.51 6.91
CA LEU A 192 -6.50 1.06 5.83
C LEU A 192 -5.61 1.29 4.62
N LEU A 193 -6.01 0.75 3.48
CA LEU A 193 -5.46 1.07 2.18
C LEU A 193 -6.34 2.13 1.51
N GLU A 194 -5.75 3.28 1.23
CA GLU A 194 -6.42 4.42 0.64
C GLU A 194 -5.61 4.98 -0.54
N TYR A 195 -6.26 5.73 -1.41
CA TYR A 195 -5.61 6.45 -2.50
C TYR A 195 -5.98 7.93 -2.49
N SER A 196 -5.11 8.75 -3.05
CA SER A 196 -5.34 10.18 -3.27
C SER A 196 -4.98 10.53 -4.70
N THR A 197 -5.77 11.43 -5.30
CA THR A 197 -5.57 11.95 -6.67
C THR A 197 -5.33 13.46 -6.67
N ASN A 198 -5.03 14.04 -5.50
CA ASN A 198 -4.78 15.47 -5.31
C ASN A 198 -3.64 15.69 -4.31
N GLY A 199 -2.52 15.01 -4.56
CA GLY A 199 -1.29 15.21 -3.78
C GLY A 199 -1.40 14.87 -2.28
N GLY A 200 -2.37 14.05 -1.88
CA GLY A 200 -2.57 13.66 -0.47
C GLY A 200 -3.42 14.63 0.35
N ILE A 201 -4.10 15.61 -0.26
CA ILE A 201 -5.03 16.51 0.46
C ILE A 201 -6.24 15.72 0.95
N THR A 202 -6.83 14.90 0.08
CA THR A 202 -7.97 14.05 0.40
C THR A 202 -7.70 12.61 0.02
N TRP A 203 -8.19 11.67 0.84
CA TRP A 203 -7.98 10.24 0.68
C TRP A 203 -9.31 9.52 0.56
N THR A 204 -9.34 8.51 -0.32
CA THR A 204 -10.49 7.65 -0.58
C THR A 204 -10.13 6.22 -0.21
N LEU A 205 -11.01 5.56 0.55
CA LEU A 205 -10.82 4.17 0.95
C LEU A 205 -10.86 3.23 -0.26
N LEU A 206 -9.85 2.37 -0.36
CA LEU A 206 -9.84 1.26 -1.31
C LEU A 206 -10.14 -0.07 -0.61
N MET A 207 -9.53 -0.31 0.56
CA MET A 207 -9.75 -1.53 1.33
C MET A 207 -9.50 -1.30 2.83
N GLU A 208 -10.41 -1.80 3.67
CA GLU A 208 -10.15 -2.04 5.10
C GLU A 208 -9.57 -3.46 5.24
N ILE A 209 -8.32 -3.57 5.69
CA ILE A 209 -7.68 -4.86 5.96
C ILE A 209 -8.06 -5.28 7.38
N PHE A 210 -9.13 -6.07 7.49
CA PHE A 210 -9.72 -6.45 8.77
C PHE A 210 -8.71 -7.10 9.72
N TYR A 211 -8.74 -6.65 10.98
CA TYR A 211 -7.79 -7.00 12.04
C TYR A 211 -7.75 -8.49 12.41
N ASP A 212 -8.87 -9.20 12.25
CA ASP A 212 -9.03 -10.63 12.54
C ASP A 212 -8.72 -11.53 11.33
N GLN A 213 -8.38 -10.93 10.18
CA GLN A 213 -7.90 -11.61 8.99
C GLN A 213 -6.37 -11.59 8.95
N PHE A 214 -5.72 -12.35 8.06
CA PHE A 214 -4.26 -12.30 7.87
C PHE A 214 -3.38 -12.64 9.09
N SER A 215 -3.85 -13.50 10.01
CA SER A 215 -2.99 -14.09 11.06
C SER A 215 -1.86 -15.00 10.49
N LYS A 216 -2.01 -15.39 9.23
CA LYS A 216 -0.98 -15.98 8.38
C LYS A 216 -0.78 -15.09 7.17
N PRO A 217 0.39 -15.15 6.51
CA PRO A 217 0.63 -14.41 5.27
C PRO A 217 -0.48 -14.67 4.25
N GLY A 218 -1.10 -13.59 3.76
CA GLY A 218 -2.15 -13.65 2.76
C GLY A 218 -1.84 -12.73 1.58
N PHE A 219 -2.26 -13.15 0.39
CA PHE A 219 -2.11 -12.37 -0.83
C PHE A 219 -3.36 -11.51 -1.06
N VAL A 220 -3.14 -10.21 -1.30
CA VAL A 220 -4.18 -9.24 -1.62
C VAL A 220 -3.98 -8.80 -3.07
N ASN A 221 -5.06 -8.81 -3.84
CA ASN A 221 -5.08 -8.30 -5.21
C ASN A 221 -6.40 -7.56 -5.47
N ILE A 222 -6.31 -6.28 -5.81
CA ILE A 222 -7.46 -5.40 -5.96
C ILE A 222 -7.41 -4.76 -7.34
N LEU A 223 -8.50 -4.85 -8.08
CA LEU A 223 -8.68 -4.09 -9.32
C LEU A 223 -8.83 -2.61 -9.00
N LEU A 224 -8.06 -1.77 -9.67
CA LEU A 224 -8.10 -0.34 -9.48
C LEU A 224 -9.44 0.23 -9.97
N PRO A 225 -10.17 0.99 -9.13
CA PRO A 225 -11.39 1.64 -9.55
C PRO A 225 -11.06 2.72 -10.60
N PRO A 226 -11.99 3.03 -11.53
CA PRO A 226 -11.77 4.06 -12.55
C PRO A 226 -11.29 5.39 -11.99
N ASP A 227 -11.81 5.80 -10.84
CA ASP A 227 -11.44 7.07 -10.20
C ASP A 227 -9.98 7.13 -9.71
N ALA A 228 -9.35 5.98 -9.46
CA ALA A 228 -7.94 5.90 -9.08
C ALA A 228 -7.00 5.90 -10.30
N LYS A 229 -7.51 5.62 -11.52
CA LYS A 229 -6.71 5.53 -12.76
C LYS A 229 -6.43 6.90 -13.37
N ARG A 230 -5.71 7.73 -12.63
CA ARG A 230 -5.35 9.11 -13.00
C ARG A 230 -3.83 9.29 -13.04
N VAL A 231 -3.40 10.39 -13.65
CA VAL A 231 -2.04 10.90 -13.48
C VAL A 231 -1.97 11.54 -12.11
N GLY A 232 -0.92 11.25 -11.33
CA GLY A 232 -0.76 11.85 -10.00
C GLY A 232 -1.46 11.08 -8.87
N THR A 233 -1.77 9.79 -9.06
CA THR A 233 -2.39 9.00 -7.98
C THR A 233 -1.33 8.41 -7.06
N ARG A 234 -1.52 8.53 -5.74
CA ARG A 234 -0.68 7.88 -4.71
C ARG A 234 -1.52 7.01 -3.79
N PHE A 235 -0.90 5.98 -3.20
CA PHE A 235 -1.52 5.11 -2.21
C PHE A 235 -0.90 5.30 -0.83
N ARG A 236 -1.69 5.01 0.21
CA ARG A 236 -1.19 4.87 1.56
C ARG A 236 -1.74 3.63 2.26
N TRP A 237 -0.88 3.01 3.08
CA TRP A 237 -1.25 2.07 4.12
C TRP A 237 -1.00 2.73 5.45
N TRP A 238 -2.02 2.78 6.30
CA TRP A 238 -1.87 3.39 7.61
C TRP A 238 -2.71 2.69 8.67
N GLN A 239 -2.20 2.68 9.90
CA GLN A 239 -2.86 2.07 11.04
C GLN A 239 -3.40 3.16 11.98
N PRO A 240 -4.72 3.32 12.16
CA PRO A 240 -5.27 4.43 12.95
C PRO A 240 -5.00 4.36 14.46
N LYS A 241 -5.06 3.16 15.03
CA LYS A 241 -4.83 2.90 16.46
C LYS A 241 -3.94 1.66 16.63
N HIS A 242 -3.15 1.63 17.69
CA HIS A 242 -2.37 0.49 18.18
C HIS A 242 -1.99 0.79 19.64
N GLU A 243 -1.60 -0.24 20.39
CA GLU A 243 -1.29 -0.12 21.83
C GLU A 243 0.17 0.27 22.12
N GLY A 244 0.85 0.91 21.15
CA GLY A 244 2.24 1.36 21.27
C GLY A 244 3.25 0.47 20.55
N LEU A 245 4.49 0.47 21.04
CA LEU A 245 5.63 -0.24 20.45
C LEU A 245 5.40 -1.75 20.49
N ASP A 246 5.69 -2.44 19.39
CA ASP A 246 5.60 -3.91 19.22
C ASP A 246 4.19 -4.51 19.42
N GLN A 247 3.16 -3.67 19.57
CA GLN A 247 1.76 -4.06 19.74
C GLN A 247 0.97 -3.92 18.44
N SER A 248 0.00 -4.81 18.18
CA SER A 248 -0.89 -4.74 17.01
C SER A 248 -0.11 -4.61 15.69
N ASP A 249 1.02 -5.31 15.56
CA ASP A 249 1.97 -5.11 14.47
C ASP A 249 1.50 -5.76 13.17
N TRP A 250 2.06 -5.29 12.05
CA TRP A 250 1.74 -5.81 10.72
C TRP A 250 2.94 -5.72 9.78
N ALA A 251 2.93 -6.54 8.73
CA ALA A 251 3.96 -6.55 7.72
C ALA A 251 3.37 -6.60 6.31
N ILE A 252 4.08 -5.98 5.37
CA ILE A 252 3.76 -5.96 3.95
C ILE A 252 4.98 -6.41 3.14
N ASP A 253 4.73 -7.15 2.07
CA ASP A 253 5.76 -7.68 1.19
C ASP A 253 5.31 -7.75 -0.28
N ASN A 254 6.25 -7.76 -1.23
CA ASN A 254 6.02 -7.90 -2.67
C ASN A 254 4.90 -6.99 -3.23
N VAL A 255 4.99 -5.69 -2.93
CA VAL A 255 4.06 -4.69 -3.47
C VAL A 255 4.28 -4.54 -4.98
N LEU A 256 3.19 -4.65 -5.74
CA LEU A 256 3.17 -4.39 -7.18
C LEU A 256 1.91 -3.60 -7.54
N ILE A 257 2.10 -2.43 -8.13
CA ILE A 257 1.04 -1.64 -8.77
C ILE A 257 1.36 -1.62 -10.25
N SER A 258 0.51 -2.22 -11.07
CA SER A 258 0.78 -2.40 -12.49
C SER A 258 -0.53 -2.59 -13.27
N GLY A 259 -0.43 -2.51 -14.59
CA GLY A 259 -1.48 -2.94 -15.50
C GLY A 259 -0.96 -2.92 -16.92
N SER A 260 -1.49 -3.81 -17.74
CA SER A 260 -1.14 -3.83 -19.15
C SER A 260 -2.38 -4.16 -19.97
N ALA A 261 -3.25 -3.17 -20.15
CA ALA A 261 -4.30 -3.25 -21.16
C ALA A 261 -3.71 -3.24 -22.59
N ASP A 262 -2.52 -2.65 -22.79
CA ASP A 262 -1.94 -2.37 -24.13
C ASP A 262 -0.81 -3.32 -24.57
N GLN A 263 -0.15 -4.05 -23.67
CA GLN A 263 0.64 -5.20 -24.13
C GLN A 263 -0.30 -6.40 -24.18
N ARG A 264 -0.62 -6.86 -25.39
CA ARG A 264 -0.79 -8.29 -25.63
C ARG A 264 0.49 -8.95 -25.12
N THR A 265 0.54 -9.28 -23.83
CA THR A 265 1.57 -10.15 -23.28
C THR A 265 1.29 -11.51 -23.87
N VAL A 266 1.81 -11.75 -25.07
CA VAL A 266 1.98 -13.11 -25.56
C VAL A 266 2.98 -13.73 -24.60
N MET A 267 2.48 -14.55 -23.69
CA MET A 267 3.32 -15.41 -22.85
C MET A 267 3.90 -16.48 -23.77
N LEU A 268 5.01 -16.17 -24.43
CA LEU A 268 5.80 -17.10 -25.21
C LEU A 268 6.81 -17.74 -24.26
N ASP A 269 6.42 -18.85 -23.66
CA ASP A 269 7.35 -19.79 -23.06
C ASP A 269 7.69 -20.84 -24.13
N THR A 270 8.96 -20.98 -24.45
CA THR A 270 9.41 -22.01 -25.40
C THR A 270 9.70 -23.33 -24.71
N PHE A 271 9.66 -23.38 -23.36
CA PHE A 271 10.08 -24.51 -22.52
C PHE A 271 11.25 -25.28 -23.15
N SER A 272 12.22 -24.55 -23.71
CA SER A 272 13.29 -25.20 -24.46
C SER A 272 14.04 -26.06 -23.45
N SER A 273 14.04 -27.37 -23.69
CA SER A 273 14.84 -28.36 -22.97
C SER A 273 16.31 -28.09 -23.24
N ALA A 274 16.85 -27.00 -22.66
CA ALA A 274 18.27 -26.82 -22.55
C ALA A 274 18.81 -28.08 -21.84
N PRO A 275 19.79 -28.79 -22.42
CA PRO A 275 20.35 -29.97 -21.79
C PRO A 275 20.88 -29.57 -20.42
N LEU A 276 20.34 -30.20 -19.38
CA LEU A 276 20.89 -30.10 -18.03
C LEU A 276 22.39 -30.47 -18.09
N PRO A 277 23.28 -29.74 -17.38
CA PRO A 277 24.67 -30.16 -17.24
C PRO A 277 24.72 -31.61 -16.76
N GLN A 278 25.50 -32.42 -17.45
CA GLN A 278 25.62 -33.85 -17.23
C GLN A 278 26.29 -34.08 -15.87
N HIS A 279 25.50 -34.15 -14.78
CA HIS A 279 25.97 -34.76 -13.56
C HIS A 279 26.14 -36.26 -13.83
N GLU A 280 27.39 -36.73 -13.75
CA GLU A 280 27.78 -38.13 -13.87
C GLU A 280 26.90 -38.98 -12.94
N ARG A 281 26.00 -39.76 -13.54
CA ARG A 281 25.39 -40.91 -12.86
C ARG A 281 26.36 -42.07 -13.01
N THR A 282 26.92 -42.51 -11.89
CA THR A 282 27.61 -43.80 -11.81
C THR A 282 26.65 -44.93 -12.23
N PRO A 283 27.09 -45.89 -13.07
CA PRO A 283 26.24 -47.01 -13.48
C PRO A 283 26.11 -48.02 -12.34
N ALA A 284 24.87 -48.29 -11.91
CA ALA A 284 24.56 -49.51 -11.17
C ALA A 284 23.97 -50.53 -12.15
N ASP A 285 24.78 -51.55 -12.42
CA ASP A 285 24.47 -52.92 -12.83
C ASP A 285 23.33 -53.20 -13.82
N ALA A 286 23.77 -53.70 -14.99
CA ALA A 286 22.97 -54.37 -15.99
C ALA A 286 22.51 -55.77 -15.51
N GLY A 287 21.24 -56.10 -15.79
CA GLY A 287 20.68 -57.45 -15.75
C GLY A 287 19.60 -57.62 -16.83
N PRO A 288 19.45 -58.80 -17.46
CA PRO A 288 19.25 -58.89 -18.91
C PRO A 288 17.80 -58.94 -19.40
N THR A 289 17.65 -58.44 -20.63
CA THR A 289 16.49 -58.50 -21.53
C THR A 289 16.11 -59.93 -21.92
N GLY A 290 14.85 -60.32 -21.66
CA GLY A 290 14.22 -61.53 -22.20
C GLY A 290 13.38 -61.24 -23.45
N ARG A 291 13.65 -61.98 -24.53
CA ARG A 291 12.98 -61.91 -25.84
C ARG A 291 11.59 -62.57 -25.79
N ILE A 292 10.62 -61.96 -26.47
CA ILE A 292 9.29 -62.54 -26.73
C ILE A 292 9.41 -63.47 -27.95
N ALA A 293 9.02 -64.73 -27.80
CA ALA A 293 8.79 -65.66 -28.89
C ALA A 293 7.30 -66.05 -28.91
N PHE A 294 6.69 -65.95 -30.09
CA PHE A 294 5.35 -66.41 -30.41
C PHE A 294 5.35 -67.93 -30.60
N ASP A 295 4.37 -68.62 -30.00
CA ASP A 295 3.98 -69.96 -30.43
C ASP A 295 2.46 -69.98 -30.72
N MET A 296 2.11 -70.54 -31.87
CA MET A 296 0.74 -70.77 -32.36
C MET A 296 0.28 -72.21 -32.01
N PHE A 297 -1.01 -72.47 -32.31
CA PHE A 297 -1.77 -73.74 -32.31
C PHE A 297 -2.59 -74.01 -31.03
N VAL A 298 -3.86 -74.45 -31.03
CA VAL A 298 -4.99 -74.59 -32.00
C VAL A 298 -6.25 -74.92 -31.15
N ASP A 299 -7.45 -74.62 -31.67
CA ASP A 299 -8.83 -75.04 -31.32
C ASP A 299 -9.14 -75.78 -29.99
N ASP A 300 -10.22 -75.39 -29.28
CA ASP A 300 -11.55 -76.01 -29.48
C ASP A 300 -12.68 -75.32 -28.65
N ARG A 301 -13.84 -75.27 -29.30
CA ARG A 301 -15.27 -75.19 -28.89
C ARG A 301 -15.76 -74.78 -27.48
N THR A 302 -16.69 -73.81 -27.54
CA THR A 302 -18.04 -73.73 -26.91
C THR A 302 -18.21 -73.89 -25.39
N THR A 303 -18.89 -72.93 -24.76
CA THR A 303 -20.34 -73.00 -24.46
C THR A 303 -20.82 -71.69 -23.81
N VAL A 304 -21.96 -71.21 -24.28
CA VAL A 304 -22.83 -70.26 -23.57
C VAL A 304 -23.80 -71.09 -22.74
N ASN A 305 -24.02 -70.72 -21.48
CA ASN A 305 -25.20 -71.16 -20.74
C ASN A 305 -25.81 -69.98 -19.97
N GLU A 306 -27.02 -69.62 -20.37
CA GLU A 306 -27.97 -68.81 -19.62
C GLU A 306 -28.71 -69.67 -18.56
N LEU A 307 -29.47 -68.97 -17.71
CA LEU A 307 -30.49 -69.39 -16.73
C LEU A 307 -29.93 -69.50 -15.30
N TRP A 308 -30.38 -68.72 -14.31
CA TRP A 308 -31.69 -68.11 -14.05
C TRP A 308 -31.59 -66.74 -13.37
#